data_AF-A0A382X642-F1
#
_entry.id   AF-A0A382X642-F1
#
_cell.length_a   1.000
_cell.length_b   1.000
_cell.length_c   1.000
_cell.angle_alpha   90.00
_cell.angle_beta   90.00
_cell.angle_gamma   90.00
#
_symmetry.space_group_name_H-M   'P 1'
#
loop_
_entity.id
_entity.type
_entity.pdbx_description
1 polymer ?
#
loop_
_entity_poly.entity_id
_entity_poly.type
_entity_poly.pdbx_seq_one_letter_code
_entity_poly.pdbx_strand_id
1 'polypeptide(L)'
;VDCHEPHGQNIHQPAGGLGLQQRDAVCVRCHATQTATHVFEHEALREGCVTCHKPHGGMNRGMLVQRDANLCLRCHAQIQTGVAGVFIGKTDHTGFLRGGTCWSAGCHSAVHGSNFSPRLLY
;
A
#
# COMPACT_ATOMS: atom_id res chain seq x y z
N VAL A 1 11.03 -22.65 3.99
CA VAL A 1 11.75 -21.42 4.40
C VAL A 1 11.43 -20.31 3.42
N ASP A 2 10.13 -20.08 3.19
CA ASP A 2 9.68 -19.42 1.96
C ASP A 2 9.78 -17.90 2.08
N CYS A 3 9.61 -17.42 3.32
CA CYS A 3 9.80 -16.02 3.68
C CYS A 3 11.08 -15.79 4.49
N HIS A 4 11.43 -16.66 5.44
CA HIS A 4 12.57 -16.47 6.35
C HIS A 4 13.65 -17.52 6.14
N GLU A 5 14.91 -17.11 6.23
CA GLU A 5 16.07 -18.01 6.27
C GLU A 5 16.48 -18.28 7.72
N PRO A 6 16.24 -19.49 8.26
CA PRO A 6 16.54 -19.83 9.65
C PRO A 6 18.05 -19.86 9.93
N HIS A 7 18.88 -20.08 8.92
CA HIS A 7 20.34 -20.09 9.06
C HIS A 7 21.00 -18.72 8.82
N GLY A 8 20.22 -17.71 8.42
CA GLY A 8 20.69 -16.37 8.05
C GLY A 8 21.46 -16.36 6.72
N GLN A 9 21.18 -15.37 5.88
CA GLN A 9 21.90 -15.22 4.59
C GLN A 9 23.21 -14.42 4.75
N ASN A 10 23.37 -13.66 5.86
CA ASN A 10 24.51 -12.78 6.12
C ASN A 10 24.85 -12.74 7.62
N ILE A 11 26.14 -12.75 7.96
CA ILE A 11 26.65 -12.71 9.36
C ILE A 11 26.27 -11.42 10.12
N HIS A 12 25.87 -10.37 9.40
CA HIS A 12 25.47 -9.07 9.97
C HIS A 12 23.95 -8.96 10.18
N GLN A 13 23.17 -9.99 9.85
CA GLN A 13 21.73 -10.01 10.06
C GLN A 13 21.38 -10.85 11.31
N PRO A 14 20.40 -10.41 12.13
CA PRO A 14 19.89 -11.24 13.21
C PRO A 14 19.37 -12.55 12.65
N ALA A 15 19.67 -13.67 13.33
CA ALA A 15 19.17 -14.99 12.95
C ALA A 15 17.63 -14.95 12.78
N GLY A 16 17.15 -15.41 11.61
CA GLY A 16 15.72 -15.44 11.26
C GLY A 16 15.13 -14.14 10.70
N GLY A 17 15.91 -13.06 10.57
CA GLY A 17 15.44 -11.78 10.00
C GLY A 17 15.72 -11.62 8.50
N LEU A 18 14.76 -11.06 7.76
CA LEU A 18 15.01 -10.47 6.44
C LEU A 18 15.58 -9.06 6.60
N GLY A 19 16.71 -8.77 5.96
CA GLY A 19 17.22 -7.40 5.85
C GLY A 19 16.30 -6.52 5.01
N LEU A 20 16.32 -5.20 5.23
CA LEU A 20 15.40 -4.26 4.55
C LEU A 20 15.36 -4.45 3.02
N GLN A 21 16.50 -4.59 2.35
CA GLN A 21 16.58 -4.79 0.89
C GLN A 21 16.03 -6.15 0.42
N GLN A 22 15.93 -7.13 1.31
CA GLN A 22 15.41 -8.47 1.01
C GLN A 22 13.89 -8.58 1.31
N ARG A 23 13.32 -7.62 2.05
CA ARG A 23 11.91 -7.67 2.50
C ARG A 23 10.93 -7.55 1.34
N ASP A 24 11.17 -6.67 0.38
CA ASP A 24 10.28 -6.56 -0.79
C ASP A 24 10.56 -7.65 -1.81
N ALA A 25 11.84 -8.03 -1.96
CA ALA A 25 12.26 -9.08 -2.90
C ALA A 25 11.59 -10.43 -2.60
N VAL A 26 11.31 -10.76 -1.34
CA VAL A 26 10.61 -11.99 -0.99
C VAL A 26 9.13 -11.96 -1.39
N CYS A 27 8.50 -10.78 -1.36
CA CYS A 27 7.10 -10.61 -1.79
C CYS A 27 6.98 -10.83 -3.30
N VAL A 28 7.91 -10.29 -4.09
CA VAL A 28 7.93 -10.38 -5.57
C VAL A 28 7.97 -11.83 -6.08
N ARG A 29 8.58 -12.75 -5.32
CA ARG A 29 8.67 -14.17 -5.70
C ARG A 29 7.31 -14.81 -5.97
N CYS A 30 6.26 -14.34 -5.30
CA CYS A 30 4.89 -14.82 -5.48
C CYS A 30 3.96 -13.73 -6.04
N HIS A 31 4.20 -12.45 -5.74
CA HIS A 31 3.34 -11.33 -6.12
C HIS A 31 3.81 -10.58 -7.37
N ALA A 32 4.22 -11.32 -8.41
CA ALA A 32 4.76 -10.74 -9.64
C ALA A 32 3.82 -9.74 -10.33
N THR A 33 2.50 -9.93 -10.21
CA THR A 33 1.51 -9.01 -10.80
C THR A 33 1.40 -7.70 -10.03
N GLN A 34 1.37 -7.75 -8.70
CA GLN A 34 1.27 -6.56 -7.85
C GLN A 34 2.57 -5.74 -7.86
N THR A 35 3.69 -6.39 -8.17
CA THR A 35 5.01 -5.72 -8.26
C THR A 35 5.45 -5.53 -9.71
N ALA A 36 4.55 -5.69 -10.67
CA ALA A 36 4.88 -5.40 -12.06
C ALA A 36 5.26 -3.93 -12.20
N THR A 37 6.14 -3.64 -13.15
CA THR A 37 6.47 -2.26 -13.49
C THR A 37 5.29 -1.60 -14.21
N HIS A 38 4.90 -0.43 -13.75
CA HIS A 38 3.80 0.35 -14.34
C HIS A 38 4.31 1.72 -14.81
N VAL A 39 3.67 2.32 -15.81
CA VAL A 39 3.99 3.69 -16.27
C VAL A 39 3.83 4.70 -15.13
N PHE A 40 2.77 4.54 -14.34
CA PHE A 40 2.52 5.31 -13.13
C PHE A 40 2.67 4.39 -11.92
N GLU A 41 3.77 4.56 -11.20
CA GLU A 41 4.04 3.85 -9.95
C GLU A 41 3.41 4.58 -8.78
N HIS A 42 2.82 3.84 -7.84
CA HIS A 42 2.47 4.40 -6.54
C HIS A 42 3.74 4.53 -5.70
N GLU A 43 4.17 5.76 -5.41
CA GLU A 43 5.46 6.06 -4.79
C GLU A 43 5.68 5.32 -3.46
N ALA A 44 4.62 5.07 -2.69
CA ALA A 44 4.71 4.33 -1.45
C ALA A 44 5.20 2.87 -1.61
N LEU A 45 5.20 2.30 -2.82
CA LEU A 45 5.81 1.00 -3.08
C LEU A 45 7.33 1.01 -2.86
N ARG A 46 7.98 2.18 -2.98
CA ARG A 46 9.40 2.36 -2.69
C ARG A 46 9.70 2.36 -1.20
N GLU A 47 8.69 2.62 -0.36
CA GLU A 47 8.80 2.51 1.10
C GLU A 47 8.69 1.05 1.58
N GLY A 48 8.25 0.16 0.68
CA GLY A 48 8.17 -1.29 0.88
C GLY A 48 6.76 -1.81 1.13
N CYS A 49 6.55 -3.10 0.87
CA CYS A 49 5.23 -3.73 0.91
C CYS A 49 4.57 -3.64 2.30
N VAL A 50 5.40 -3.64 3.35
CA VAL A 50 4.96 -3.64 4.76
C VAL A 50 4.46 -2.29 5.25
N THR A 51 4.65 -1.22 4.48
CA THR A 51 4.04 0.09 4.76
C THR A 51 2.50 0.01 4.76
N CYS A 52 1.96 -0.88 3.90
CA CYS A 52 0.54 -1.13 3.75
C CYS A 52 0.11 -2.51 4.28
N HIS A 53 0.95 -3.54 4.19
CA HIS A 53 0.58 -4.92 4.51
C HIS A 53 1.25 -5.49 5.78
N LYS A 54 0.58 -6.44 6.42
CA LYS A 54 1.04 -7.25 7.54
C LYS A 54 1.30 -8.69 7.08
N PRO A 55 2.56 -9.08 6.81
CA PRO A 55 2.87 -10.39 6.21
C PRO A 55 2.56 -11.57 7.14
N HIS A 56 2.41 -11.33 8.45
CA HIS A 56 2.02 -12.35 9.44
C HIS A 56 0.50 -12.41 9.68
N GLY A 57 -0.28 -11.76 8.82
CA GLY A 57 -1.73 -11.70 8.94
C GLY A 57 -2.25 -10.52 9.75
N GLY A 58 -3.58 -10.40 9.78
CA GLY A 58 -4.29 -9.34 10.47
C GLY A 58 -5.80 -9.40 10.21
N MET A 59 -6.56 -8.59 10.94
CA MET A 59 -8.03 -8.57 10.84
C MET A 59 -8.54 -7.83 9.61
N ASN A 60 -7.72 -6.97 9.00
CA ASN A 60 -8.12 -6.19 7.83
C ASN A 60 -7.96 -7.01 6.55
N ARG A 61 -8.95 -6.94 5.64
CA ARG A 61 -8.88 -7.58 4.33
C ARG A 61 -7.59 -7.19 3.60
N GLY A 62 -6.95 -8.15 2.92
CA GLY A 62 -5.66 -7.93 2.28
C GLY A 62 -4.50 -7.77 3.27
N MET A 63 -4.71 -8.15 4.54
CA MET A 63 -3.72 -8.02 5.62
C MET A 63 -3.25 -6.57 5.82
N LEU A 64 -4.12 -5.59 5.64
CA LEU A 64 -3.72 -4.19 5.68
C LEU A 64 -3.41 -3.72 7.11
N VAL A 65 -2.46 -2.79 7.23
CA VAL A 65 -2.08 -2.22 8.53
C VAL A 65 -3.17 -1.31 9.13
N GLN A 66 -4.02 -0.73 8.28
CA GLN A 66 -5.22 0.04 8.61
C GLN A 66 -6.39 -0.40 7.74
N ARG A 67 -7.61 -0.22 8.22
CA ARG A 67 -8.82 -0.53 7.45
C ARG A 67 -9.22 0.64 6.54
N ASP A 68 -9.81 0.32 5.41
CA ASP A 68 -10.60 1.24 4.59
C ASP A 68 -9.82 2.51 4.18
N ALA A 69 -10.52 3.65 4.07
CA ALA A 69 -9.94 4.93 3.70
C ALA A 69 -8.84 5.40 4.69
N ASN A 70 -8.83 4.91 5.93
CA ASN A 70 -7.83 5.31 6.91
C ASN A 70 -6.42 4.91 6.48
N LEU A 71 -6.25 3.85 5.67
CA LEU A 71 -4.94 3.51 5.13
C LEU A 71 -4.39 4.61 4.22
N CYS A 72 -5.21 5.04 3.26
CA CYS A 72 -4.87 6.05 2.26
C CYS A 72 -4.63 7.42 2.92
N LEU A 73 -5.47 7.77 3.89
CA LEU A 73 -5.38 9.02 4.63
C LEU A 73 -4.14 9.14 5.51
N ARG A 74 -3.35 8.08 5.71
CA ARG A 74 -2.05 8.20 6.41
C ARG A 74 -1.08 9.11 5.65
N CYS A 75 -1.17 9.11 4.32
CA CYS A 75 -0.32 9.94 3.47
C CYS A 75 -1.14 11.00 2.71
N HIS A 76 -2.39 10.69 2.35
CA HIS A 76 -3.28 11.58 1.59
C HIS A 76 -4.27 12.36 2.47
N ALA A 77 -3.97 12.60 3.74
CA ALA A 77 -4.80 13.47 4.57
C ALA A 77 -4.56 14.95 4.22
N GLN A 78 -5.49 15.54 3.46
CA GLN A 78 -5.54 17.00 3.26
C GLN A 78 -6.76 17.55 3.99
N ILE A 79 -6.55 18.02 5.21
CA ILE A 79 -7.59 18.69 5.99
C ILE A 79 -7.69 20.13 5.48
N GLN A 80 -8.77 20.47 4.78
CA GLN A 80 -9.09 21.86 4.49
C GLN A 80 -9.73 22.49 5.74
N THR A 81 -8.99 23.37 6.41
CA THR A 81 -9.47 24.09 7.59
C THR A 81 -10.65 24.99 7.23
N GLY A 82 -11.79 24.82 7.90
CA GLY A 82 -12.97 25.69 7.75
C GLY A 82 -14.03 25.22 6.75
N VAL A 83 -13.84 24.05 6.10
CA VAL A 83 -14.85 23.45 5.21
C VAL A 83 -15.23 22.07 5.74
N ALA A 84 -16.53 21.82 5.93
CA ALA A 84 -17.02 20.50 6.29
C ALA A 84 -16.95 19.59 5.06
N GLY A 85 -15.95 18.71 4.99
CA GLY A 85 -15.78 17.76 3.89
C GLY A 85 -14.42 17.09 3.88
N VAL A 86 -14.29 16.00 3.12
CA VAL A 86 -13.01 15.31 2.88
C VAL A 86 -12.52 15.71 1.50
N PHE A 87 -11.46 16.51 1.44
CA PHE A 87 -10.85 16.94 0.19
C PHE A 87 -9.51 16.24 -0.01
N ILE A 88 -9.27 15.72 -1.21
CA ILE A 88 -7.97 15.20 -1.63
C ILE A 88 -7.54 16.05 -2.82
N GLY A 89 -6.48 16.82 -2.62
CA GLY A 89 -6.07 17.91 -3.50
C GLY A 89 -7.15 18.99 -3.63
N LYS A 90 -7.62 19.21 -4.86
CA LYS A 90 -8.68 20.17 -5.19
C LYS A 90 -10.05 19.49 -5.38
N THR A 91 -10.15 18.20 -5.10
CA THR A 91 -11.35 17.39 -5.37
C THR A 91 -12.07 17.04 -4.08
N ASP A 92 -13.37 17.29 -4.03
CA ASP A 92 -14.24 16.90 -2.92
C ASP A 92 -14.57 15.40 -2.99
N HIS A 93 -14.22 14.67 -1.94
CA HIS A 93 -14.46 13.24 -1.77
C HIS A 93 -15.59 12.91 -0.79
N THR A 94 -16.22 13.92 -0.19
CA THR A 94 -17.27 13.76 0.82
C THR A 94 -18.44 12.92 0.30
N GLY A 95 -18.82 13.11 -0.97
CA GLY A 95 -19.86 12.31 -1.63
C GLY A 95 -19.38 10.91 -2.00
N PHE A 96 -18.15 10.79 -2.53
CA PHE A 96 -17.60 9.50 -3.00
C PHE A 96 -17.38 8.51 -1.86
N LEU A 97 -16.99 8.99 -0.68
CA LEU A 97 -16.79 8.14 0.51
C LEU A 97 -18.08 7.47 1.02
N ARG A 98 -19.27 7.92 0.57
CA ARG A 98 -20.54 7.24 0.87
C ARG A 98 -20.72 5.94 0.08
N GLY A 99 -20.10 5.85 -1.10
CA GLY A 99 -20.20 4.67 -1.97
C GLY A 99 -19.18 3.57 -1.66
N GLY A 100 -18.20 3.87 -0.81
CA GLY A 100 -17.12 2.95 -0.45
C GLY A 100 -15.84 3.69 -0.10
N THR A 101 -14.80 2.93 0.19
CA THR A 101 -13.46 3.45 0.47
C THR A 101 -12.76 3.81 -0.85
N CYS A 102 -11.61 4.47 -0.77
CA CYS A 102 -10.84 4.93 -1.94
C CYS A 102 -10.71 3.88 -3.06
N TRP A 103 -10.31 2.65 -2.74
CA TRP A 103 -10.27 1.57 -3.73
C TRP A 103 -11.60 0.81 -3.86
N SER A 104 -12.38 0.69 -2.77
CA SER A 104 -13.58 -0.16 -2.77
C SER A 104 -14.78 0.50 -3.45
N ALA A 105 -14.75 1.82 -3.61
CA ALA A 105 -15.68 2.60 -4.43
C ALA A 105 -15.39 2.46 -5.94
N GLY A 106 -14.30 1.76 -6.33
CA GLY A 106 -13.95 1.51 -7.72
C GLY A 106 -13.17 2.63 -8.42
N CYS A 107 -12.86 3.73 -7.72
CA CYS A 107 -12.14 4.86 -8.29
C CYS A 107 -10.62 4.65 -8.29
N HIS A 108 -10.03 4.33 -7.13
CA HIS A 108 -8.58 4.09 -6.99
C HIS A 108 -8.28 2.59 -6.96
N SER A 109 -8.63 1.90 -8.05
CA SER A 109 -8.57 0.43 -8.13
C SER A 109 -7.17 -0.13 -8.39
N ALA A 110 -6.21 0.73 -8.76
CA ALA A 110 -4.87 0.34 -9.21
C ALA A 110 -3.80 0.81 -8.21
N VAL A 111 -3.99 0.54 -6.92
CA VAL A 111 -3.14 1.05 -5.82
C VAL A 111 -1.66 0.59 -5.86
N HIS A 112 -1.35 -0.43 -6.65
CA HIS A 112 0.02 -0.91 -6.88
C HIS A 112 0.66 -0.33 -8.15
N GLY A 113 -0.05 0.48 -8.92
CA GLY A 113 0.43 1.05 -10.17
C GLY A 113 -0.60 0.98 -11.29
N SER A 114 -0.46 1.87 -12.26
CA SER A 114 -1.38 1.99 -13.40
C SER A 114 -0.61 2.28 -14.68
N ASN A 115 -1.04 1.70 -15.80
CA ASN A 115 -0.52 2.02 -17.13
C ASN A 115 -1.36 3.06 -17.87
N PHE A 116 -2.45 3.53 -17.26
CA PHE A 116 -3.45 4.38 -17.93
C PHE A 116 -3.54 5.77 -17.33
N SER A 117 -3.49 5.89 -16.00
CA SER A 117 -3.66 7.18 -15.31
C SER A 117 -3.15 7.11 -13.86
N PRO A 118 -2.47 8.16 -13.37
CA PRO A 118 -2.05 8.26 -11.97
C PRO A 118 -3.23 8.46 -11.00
N ARG A 119 -4.43 8.83 -11.49
CA ARG A 119 -5.63 8.97 -10.64
C ARG A 119 -6.17 7.64 -10.12
N LEU A 120 -5.74 6.51 -10.70
CA LEU A 120 -6.17 5.19 -10.21
C LEU A 120 -5.39 4.75 -8.96
N LEU A 121 -4.38 5.52 -8.55
CA LEU A 121 -3.54 5.22 -7.40
C LEU A 121 -4.15 5.72 -6.08
N TYR A 122 -4.70 6.95 -6.07
CA TYR A 122 -5.28 7.65 -4.92
C TYR A 122 -6.15 8.85 -5.33
#